data_AF-A0A7K1ZBJ8-F1
#
_entry.id   AF-A0A7K1ZBJ8-F1
#
_cell.length_a   1.000
_cell.length_b   1.000
_cell.length_c   1.000
_cell.angle_alpha   90.00
_cell.angle_beta   90.00
_cell.angle_gamma   90.00
#
_symmetry.space_group_name_H-M   'P 1'
#
loop_
_entity.id
_entity.type
_entity.pdbx_description
1 polymer ?
#
loop_
_entity_poly.entity_id
_entity_poly.type
_entity_poly.pdbx_seq_one_letter_code
_entity_poly.pdbx_strand_id
1 'polypeptide(L)'
;MNPIRYIRAVAGLSQRELADSAKTSQPTLAAYETGAKSPTWRTVERIASSVGLACYPSVEVPMTRDQTRSLTLHAAIAQQLQKHGVEAIEIARGNVSRMRTLNPHASRLLNEWEWILEQTIDQIIAKMLDPSAHGRDLRQVTPFAGLLTPAQRANVYSSFQAEQ
;
A
#
# COMPACT_ATOMS: atom_id res chain seq x y z
N MET A 1 -0.85 6.48 -3.41
CA MET A 1 0.43 6.26 -2.71
C MET A 1 1.49 7.21 -3.28
N ASN A 2 2.42 7.69 -2.45
CA ASN A 2 3.52 8.53 -2.91
C ASN A 2 4.45 7.75 -3.88
N PRO A 3 4.81 8.31 -5.05
CA PRO A 3 5.58 7.56 -6.06
C PRO A 3 6.97 7.15 -5.58
N ILE A 4 7.64 7.97 -4.76
CA ILE A 4 8.96 7.66 -4.22
C ILE A 4 8.88 6.48 -3.26
N ARG A 5 7.91 6.50 -2.35
CA ARG A 5 7.66 5.38 -1.44
C ARG A 5 7.32 4.10 -2.20
N TYR A 6 6.58 4.22 -3.31
CA TYR A 6 6.24 3.08 -4.14
C TYR A 6 7.47 2.47 -4.83
N ILE A 7 8.31 3.30 -5.46
CA ILE A 7 9.58 2.86 -6.06
C ILE A 7 10.41 2.11 -5.02
N ARG A 8 10.57 2.70 -3.83
CA ARG A 8 11.31 2.10 -2.72
C ARG A 8 10.76 0.74 -2.32
N ALA A 9 9.43 0.66 -2.13
CA ALA A 9 8.76 -0.56 -1.72
C ALA A 9 8.90 -1.66 -2.78
N VAL A 10 8.68 -1.35 -4.06
CA VAL A 10 8.82 -2.31 -5.16
C VAL A 10 10.25 -2.82 -5.26
N ALA A 11 11.24 -1.94 -5.11
CA ALA A 11 12.66 -2.30 -5.12
C ALA A 11 13.14 -3.02 -3.85
N GLY A 12 12.33 -3.07 -2.78
CA GLY A 12 12.69 -3.71 -1.51
C GLY A 12 13.81 -3.00 -0.76
N LEU A 13 13.93 -1.67 -0.90
CA LEU A 13 15.04 -0.89 -0.34
C LEU A 13 14.61 -0.08 0.90
N SER A 14 15.58 0.22 1.76
CA SER A 14 15.44 1.28 2.76
C SER A 14 15.52 2.67 2.12
N GLN A 15 15.12 3.71 2.86
CA GLN A 15 15.22 5.09 2.37
C GLN A 15 16.68 5.50 2.11
N ARG A 16 17.62 4.95 2.89
CA ARG A 16 19.05 5.24 2.74
C ARG A 16 19.60 4.61 1.47
N GLU A 17 19.31 3.32 1.24
CA GLU A 17 19.77 2.61 0.04
C GLU A 17 19.21 3.24 -1.24
N LEU A 18 17.92 3.62 -1.27
CA LEU A 18 17.36 4.32 -2.42
C LEU A 18 18.00 5.70 -2.62
N ALA A 19 18.28 6.43 -1.53
CA ALA A 19 18.95 7.74 -1.61
C ALA A 19 20.36 7.63 -2.18
N ASP A 20 21.13 6.63 -1.72
CA ASP A 20 22.48 6.35 -2.19
C ASP A 20 22.47 5.99 -3.68
N SER A 21 21.57 5.07 -4.09
CA SER A 21 21.38 4.70 -5.50
C SER A 21 21.00 5.90 -6.38
N ALA A 22 20.07 6.72 -5.90
CA ALA A 22 19.60 7.90 -6.60
C ALA A 22 20.49 9.14 -6.43
N LYS A 23 21.70 9.01 -5.83
CA LYS A 23 22.64 10.13 -5.62
C LYS A 23 21.99 11.37 -5.00
N THR A 24 21.23 11.17 -3.93
CA THR A 24 20.57 12.22 -3.16
C THR A 24 20.64 11.87 -1.67
N SER A 25 20.12 12.73 -0.79
CA SER A 25 20.19 12.51 0.66
C SER A 25 19.00 11.72 1.18
N GLN A 26 19.20 10.90 2.22
CA GLN A 26 18.10 10.22 2.92
C GLN A 26 17.06 11.20 3.47
N PRO A 27 17.43 12.38 4.05
CA PRO A 27 16.45 13.40 4.44
C PRO A 27 15.62 13.94 3.26
N THR A 28 16.23 14.08 2.08
CA THR A 28 15.50 14.48 0.87
C THR A 28 14.48 13.42 0.46
N LEU A 29 14.85 12.13 0.48
CA LEU A 29 13.93 11.01 0.21
C LEU A 29 12.78 10.99 1.21
N ALA A 30 13.09 11.10 2.50
CA ALA A 30 12.08 11.13 3.55
C ALA A 30 11.10 12.29 3.37
N ALA A 31 11.60 13.49 3.03
CA ALA A 31 10.76 14.65 2.76
C ALA A 31 9.85 14.45 1.54
N TYR A 32 10.32 13.74 0.50
CA TYR A 32 9.46 13.35 -0.61
C TYR A 32 8.41 12.33 -0.20
N GLU A 33 8.77 11.28 0.55
CA GLU A 33 7.83 10.24 0.96
C GLU A 33 6.73 10.74 1.88
N THR A 34 7.04 11.71 2.76
CA THR A 34 6.06 12.34 3.66
C THR A 34 5.23 13.44 2.99
N GLY A 35 5.60 13.88 1.79
CA GLY A 35 4.96 14.98 1.09
C GLY A 35 5.38 16.37 1.57
N ALA A 36 6.30 16.47 2.53
CA ALA A 36 6.87 17.76 2.96
C ALA A 36 7.58 18.50 1.81
N LYS A 37 8.09 17.74 0.83
CA LYS A 37 8.54 18.25 -0.48
C LYS A 37 7.87 17.44 -1.58
N SER A 38 7.54 18.10 -2.69
CA SER A 38 7.04 17.43 -3.89
C SER A 38 8.17 17.33 -4.95
N PRO A 39 8.56 16.12 -5.37
CA PRO A 39 9.53 15.96 -6.45
C PRO A 39 8.91 16.34 -7.80
N THR A 40 9.73 16.83 -8.73
CA THR A 40 9.31 16.95 -10.14
C THR A 40 9.18 15.57 -10.78
N TRP A 41 8.40 15.44 -11.86
CA TRP A 41 8.30 14.17 -12.59
C TRP A 41 9.66 13.63 -13.04
N ARG A 42 10.52 14.51 -13.57
CA ARG A 42 11.91 14.18 -13.93
C ARG A 42 12.73 13.62 -12.75
N THR A 43 12.43 14.06 -11.53
CA THR A 43 13.07 13.54 -10.31
C THR A 43 12.56 12.15 -9.98
N VAL A 44 11.26 11.91 -10.11
CA VAL A 44 10.65 10.58 -9.93
C VAL A 44 11.23 9.58 -10.94
N GLU A 45 11.26 9.93 -12.23
CA GLU A 45 11.85 9.09 -13.29
C GLU A 45 13.31 8.76 -13.00
N ARG A 46 14.11 9.77 -12.64
CA ARG A 46 15.53 9.57 -12.32
C ARG A 46 15.73 8.64 -11.12
N ILE A 47 14.90 8.76 -10.08
CA ILE A 47 14.98 7.88 -8.90
C ILE A 47 14.59 6.45 -9.30
N ALA A 48 13.52 6.26 -10.06
CA ALA A 48 13.10 4.94 -10.55
C ALA A 48 14.19 4.28 -11.41
N SER A 49 14.74 5.02 -12.38
CA SER A 49 15.79 4.51 -13.26
C SER A 49 17.07 4.14 -12.51
N SER A 50 17.36 4.79 -11.37
CA SER A 50 18.54 4.45 -10.56
C SER A 50 18.48 3.03 -9.99
N VAL A 51 17.28 2.45 -9.86
CA VAL A 51 17.04 1.09 -9.37
C VAL A 51 16.48 0.15 -10.45
N GLY A 52 16.66 0.52 -11.73
CA GLY A 52 16.21 -0.30 -12.86
C GLY A 52 14.70 -0.36 -13.07
N LEU A 53 13.94 0.59 -12.50
CA LEU A 53 12.50 0.67 -12.65
C LEU A 53 12.10 1.77 -13.63
N ALA A 54 11.01 1.55 -14.37
CA ALA A 54 10.33 2.58 -15.13
C ALA A 54 9.08 3.04 -14.39
N CYS A 55 8.84 4.35 -14.35
CA CYS A 55 7.60 4.93 -13.85
C CYS A 55 6.83 5.57 -15.00
N TYR A 56 5.55 5.22 -15.11
CA TYR A 56 4.64 5.82 -16.08
C TYR A 56 3.51 6.52 -15.32
N PRO A 57 3.13 7.75 -15.71
CA PRO A 57 1.94 8.37 -15.15
C PRO A 57 0.70 7.61 -15.63
N SER A 58 -0.27 7.44 -14.73
CA SER A 58 -1.57 6.86 -15.05
C SER A 58 -2.67 7.90 -14.84
N VAL A 59 -3.70 7.86 -15.68
CA VAL A 59 -4.92 8.67 -15.53
C VAL A 59 -6.05 7.73 -15.13
N GLU A 60 -6.71 8.04 -14.02
CA GLU A 60 -7.71 7.16 -13.39
C GLU A 60 -8.96 7.96 -13.06
N VAL A 61 -10.12 7.30 -13.03
CA VAL A 61 -11.36 7.92 -12.53
C VAL A 61 -11.18 8.24 -11.05
N PRO A 62 -11.53 9.47 -10.59
CA PRO A 62 -11.46 9.82 -9.17
C PRO A 62 -12.20 8.79 -8.30
N MET A 63 -11.64 8.49 -7.13
CA MET A 63 -12.27 7.56 -6.20
C MET A 63 -13.59 8.15 -5.68
N THR A 64 -14.61 7.29 -5.56
CA THR A 64 -15.82 7.64 -4.80
C THR A 64 -15.47 7.84 -3.33
N ARG A 65 -16.35 8.51 -2.57
CA ARG A 65 -16.16 8.70 -1.12
C ARG A 65 -15.94 7.39 -0.38
N ASP A 66 -16.67 6.33 -0.75
CA ASP A 66 -16.53 5.00 -0.15
C ASP A 66 -15.19 4.34 -0.51
N GLN A 67 -14.70 4.52 -1.74
CA GLN A 67 -13.38 4.04 -2.16
C GLN A 67 -12.26 4.77 -1.42
N THR A 68 -12.37 6.07 -1.22
CA THR A 68 -11.43 6.86 -0.41
C THR A 68 -11.46 6.40 1.05
N ARG A 69 -12.65 6.21 1.63
CA ARG A 69 -12.81 5.66 2.98
C ARG A 69 -12.17 4.27 3.12
N SER A 70 -12.32 3.42 2.12
CA SER A 70 -11.69 2.10 2.07
C SER A 70 -10.17 2.20 2.04
N LEU A 71 -9.61 3.13 1.25
CA LEU A 71 -8.16 3.37 1.21
C LEU A 71 -7.64 3.88 2.57
N THR A 72 -8.35 4.81 3.23
CA THR A 72 -7.97 5.31 4.56
C THR A 72 -7.98 4.19 5.61
N LEU A 73 -8.98 3.31 5.57
CA LEU A 73 -8.99 2.11 6.43
C LEU A 73 -7.77 1.22 6.17
N HIS A 74 -7.42 0.99 4.91
CA HIS A 74 -6.25 0.17 4.56
C HIS A 74 -4.93 0.82 4.97
N ALA A 75 -4.84 2.15 4.99
CA ALA A 75 -3.68 2.85 5.55
C ALA A 75 -3.50 2.58 7.04
N ALA A 76 -4.60 2.50 7.81
CA ALA A 76 -4.55 2.11 9.22
C ALA A 76 -4.21 0.63 9.42
N ILE A 77 -4.73 -0.26 8.56
CA ILE A 77 -4.37 -1.69 8.56
C ILE A 77 -2.87 -1.85 8.25
N ALA A 78 -2.34 -1.12 7.27
CA ALA A 78 -0.92 -1.15 6.91
C ALA A 78 -0.01 -0.76 8.08
N GLN A 79 -0.43 0.17 8.95
CA GLN A 79 0.31 0.50 10.17
C GLN A 79 0.33 -0.67 11.17
N GLN A 80 -0.79 -1.40 11.33
CA GLN A 80 -0.80 -2.60 12.15
C GLN A 80 0.05 -3.72 11.54
N LEU A 81 -0.01 -3.90 10.22
CA LEU A 81 0.83 -4.86 9.51
C LEU A 81 2.32 -4.56 9.73
N GLN A 82 2.72 -3.29 9.64
CA GLN A 82 4.10 -2.88 9.91
C GLN A 82 4.53 -3.20 11.35
N LYS A 83 3.62 -3.05 12.33
CA LYS A 83 3.88 -3.27 13.75
C LYS A 83 3.93 -4.75 14.13
N HIS A 84 3.02 -5.54 13.59
CA HIS A 84 2.82 -6.96 13.96
C HIS A 84 3.53 -7.93 13.01
N GLY A 85 3.94 -7.46 11.83
CA GLY A 85 4.77 -8.21 10.88
C GLY A 85 4.20 -9.58 10.54
N VAL A 86 4.98 -10.62 10.83
CA VAL A 86 4.67 -12.01 10.47
C VAL A 86 3.35 -12.50 11.04
N GLU A 87 3.00 -12.14 12.28
CA GLU A 87 1.75 -12.56 12.92
C GLU A 87 0.52 -12.08 12.13
N ALA A 88 0.54 -10.83 11.66
CA ALA A 88 -0.53 -10.27 10.84
C ALA A 88 -0.64 -10.95 9.47
N ILE A 89 0.49 -11.38 8.90
CA ILE A 89 0.52 -12.12 7.62
C ILE A 89 -0.10 -13.50 7.79
N GLU A 90 0.20 -14.23 8.87
CA GLU A 90 -0.40 -15.54 9.13
C GLU A 90 -1.92 -15.47 9.32
N ILE A 91 -2.40 -14.45 10.05
CA ILE A 91 -3.84 -14.18 10.17
C ILE A 91 -4.46 -13.94 8.77
N ALA A 92 -3.79 -13.15 7.92
CA ALA A 92 -4.25 -12.87 6.57
C ALA A 92 -4.30 -14.14 5.70
N ARG A 93 -3.29 -15.03 5.76
CA ARG A 93 -3.28 -16.32 5.05
C ARG A 93 -4.44 -17.23 5.48
N GLY A 94 -4.70 -17.30 6.78
CA GLY A 94 -5.85 -18.03 7.32
C GLY A 94 -7.18 -17.45 6.82
N ASN A 95 -7.28 -16.13 6.70
CA ASN A 95 -8.44 -15.46 6.14
C ASN A 95 -8.62 -15.75 4.64
N VAL A 96 -7.56 -15.72 3.84
CA VAL A 96 -7.64 -16.09 2.40
C VAL A 96 -8.20 -17.51 2.24
N SER A 97 -7.66 -18.46 3.01
CA SER A 97 -8.10 -19.86 2.98
C SER A 97 -9.60 -20.00 3.27
N ARG A 98 -10.11 -19.25 4.26
CA ARG A 98 -11.55 -19.21 4.59
C ARG A 98 -12.38 -18.49 3.54
N MET A 99 -11.92 -17.37 3.01
CA MET A 99 -12.66 -16.59 2.00
C MET A 99 -12.82 -17.37 0.69
N ARG A 100 -11.84 -18.20 0.34
CA ARG A 100 -11.89 -19.04 -0.87
C ARG A 100 -13.06 -20.02 -0.85
N THR A 101 -13.39 -20.59 0.32
CA THR A 101 -14.52 -21.53 0.43
C THR A 101 -15.86 -20.81 0.37
N LEU A 102 -15.92 -19.55 0.84
CA LEU A 102 -17.14 -18.76 0.90
C LEU A 102 -17.45 -17.98 -0.39
N ASN A 103 -16.42 -17.57 -1.14
CA ASN A 103 -16.56 -16.70 -2.30
C ASN A 103 -15.79 -17.23 -3.54
N PRO A 104 -16.25 -18.32 -4.19
CA PRO A 104 -15.56 -18.89 -5.35
C PRO A 104 -15.34 -17.91 -6.51
N HIS A 105 -16.26 -16.95 -6.70
CA HIS A 105 -16.16 -15.92 -7.73
C HIS A 105 -15.01 -14.92 -7.51
N ALA A 106 -14.49 -14.81 -6.29
CA ALA A 106 -13.35 -13.95 -5.96
C ALA A 106 -11.99 -14.64 -6.16
N SER A 107 -11.97 -15.88 -6.67
CA SER A 107 -10.76 -16.71 -6.80
C SER A 107 -9.58 -16.00 -7.45
N ARG A 108 -9.81 -15.23 -8.52
CA ARG A 108 -8.74 -14.45 -9.18
C ARG A 108 -8.01 -13.51 -8.21
N LEU A 109 -8.76 -12.68 -7.48
CA LEU A 109 -8.20 -11.71 -6.54
C LEU A 109 -7.63 -12.39 -5.28
N LEU A 110 -8.24 -13.50 -4.85
CA LEU A 110 -7.74 -14.28 -3.71
C LEU A 110 -6.39 -14.95 -4.04
N ASN A 111 -6.24 -15.51 -5.24
CA ASN A 111 -4.96 -16.06 -5.70
C ASN A 111 -3.88 -14.98 -5.78
N GLU A 112 -4.26 -13.78 -6.23
CA GLU A 112 -3.34 -12.64 -6.23
C GLU A 112 -2.95 -12.24 -4.80
N TRP A 113 -3.89 -12.22 -3.86
CA TRP A 113 -3.58 -11.97 -2.46
C TRP A 113 -2.61 -13.00 -1.87
N GLU A 114 -2.70 -14.28 -2.22
CA GLU A 114 -1.71 -15.27 -1.79
C GLU A 114 -0.31 -14.92 -2.26
N TRP A 115 -0.16 -14.61 -3.55
CA TRP A 115 1.13 -14.20 -4.09
C TRP A 115 1.66 -12.91 -3.45
N ILE A 116 0.77 -11.93 -3.19
CA ILE A 116 1.13 -10.69 -2.49
C ILE A 116 1.62 -11.00 -1.07
N LEU A 117 0.99 -11.92 -0.34
CA LEU A 117 1.35 -12.29 1.04
C LEU A 117 2.68 -13.07 1.15
N GLU A 118 3.31 -13.42 0.04
CA GLU A 118 4.67 -13.98 -0.02
C GLU A 118 5.75 -12.89 -0.16
N GLN A 119 5.35 -11.64 -0.42
CA GLN A 119 6.26 -10.53 -0.63
C GLN A 119 6.71 -9.89 0.69
N THR A 120 7.66 -8.95 0.62
CA THR A 120 8.06 -8.16 1.80
C THR A 120 6.91 -7.30 2.32
N ILE A 121 6.95 -6.93 3.61
CA ILE A 121 5.92 -6.07 4.24
C ILE A 121 5.72 -4.77 3.45
N ASP A 122 6.80 -4.13 2.99
CA ASP A 122 6.72 -2.90 2.21
C ASP A 122 6.00 -3.12 0.87
N GLN A 123 6.25 -4.25 0.19
CA GLN A 123 5.59 -4.60 -1.06
C GLN A 123 4.10 -4.94 -0.85
N ILE A 124 3.76 -5.63 0.25
CA ILE A 124 2.37 -5.89 0.64
C ILE A 124 1.64 -4.57 0.88
N ILE A 125 2.21 -3.69 1.69
CA ILE A 125 1.64 -2.36 1.99
C ILE A 125 1.47 -1.55 0.71
N ALA A 126 2.43 -1.62 -0.21
CA ALA A 126 2.34 -0.94 -1.49
C ALA A 126 1.10 -1.40 -2.29
N LYS A 127 0.82 -2.70 -2.34
CA LYS A 127 -0.39 -3.22 -2.99
C LYS A 127 -1.68 -2.84 -2.27
N MET A 128 -1.69 -2.85 -0.93
CA MET A 128 -2.85 -2.41 -0.14
C MET A 128 -3.22 -0.95 -0.39
N LEU A 129 -2.23 -0.09 -0.65
CA LEU A 129 -2.39 1.37 -0.81
C LEU A 129 -2.40 1.85 -2.27
N ASP A 130 -2.52 0.92 -3.22
CA ASP A 130 -2.61 1.24 -4.64
C ASP A 130 -3.94 1.97 -4.96
N PRO A 131 -3.92 3.23 -5.43
CA PRO A 131 -5.13 3.98 -5.75
C PRO A 131 -5.77 3.59 -7.10
N SER A 132 -5.12 2.75 -7.90
CA SER A 132 -5.61 2.29 -9.21
C SER A 132 -6.95 1.56 -9.12
N ALA A 133 -7.62 1.37 -10.25
CA ALA A 133 -8.83 0.54 -10.31
C ALA A 133 -8.57 -0.87 -9.76
N HIS A 134 -7.43 -1.47 -10.10
CA HIS A 134 -7.03 -2.78 -9.62
C HIS A 134 -6.83 -2.82 -8.10
N GLY A 135 -6.17 -1.81 -7.54
CA GLY A 135 -6.03 -1.68 -6.09
C GLY A 135 -7.38 -1.52 -5.37
N ARG A 136 -8.36 -0.87 -5.98
CA ARG A 136 -9.73 -0.79 -5.45
C ARG A 136 -10.38 -2.17 -5.38
N ASP A 137 -10.24 -2.96 -6.45
CA ASP A 137 -10.79 -4.32 -6.51
C ASP A 137 -10.15 -5.23 -5.46
N LEU A 138 -8.82 -5.19 -5.31
CA LEU A 138 -8.11 -5.94 -4.26
C LEU A 138 -8.64 -5.62 -2.86
N ARG A 139 -8.89 -4.34 -2.55
CA ARG A 139 -9.43 -3.91 -1.26
C ARG A 139 -10.85 -4.41 -0.98
N GLN A 140 -11.65 -4.75 -1.99
CA GLN A 140 -12.98 -5.32 -1.78
C GLN A 140 -12.93 -6.72 -1.16
N VAL A 141 -11.83 -7.45 -1.37
CA VAL A 141 -11.61 -8.82 -0.88
C VAL A 141 -10.37 -8.92 -0.01
N THR A 142 -10.21 -7.95 0.89
CA THR A 142 -9.02 -7.83 1.74
C THR A 142 -8.88 -8.97 2.75
N PRO A 143 -7.72 -9.64 2.83
CA PRO A 143 -7.48 -10.70 3.82
C PRO A 143 -7.15 -10.18 5.21
N PHE A 144 -6.99 -8.87 5.39
CA PHE A 144 -6.62 -8.26 6.67
C PHE A 144 -7.83 -7.94 7.57
N ALA A 145 -8.99 -8.55 7.30
CA ALA A 145 -10.15 -8.46 8.18
C ALA A 145 -9.78 -8.96 9.60
N GLY A 146 -10.19 -8.21 10.62
CA GLY A 146 -9.89 -8.53 12.02
C GLY A 146 -8.57 -7.96 12.55
N LEU A 147 -7.69 -7.42 11.71
CA LEU A 147 -6.43 -6.81 12.18
C LEU A 147 -6.65 -5.48 12.93
N LEU A 148 -7.75 -4.79 12.65
CA LEU A 148 -8.21 -3.64 13.43
C LEU A 148 -9.39 -4.04 14.31
N THR A 149 -9.34 -3.64 15.57
CA THR A 149 -10.48 -3.77 16.49
C THR A 149 -11.64 -2.86 16.04
N PRO A 150 -12.88 -3.15 16.46
CA PRO A 150 -14.02 -2.29 16.16
C PRO A 150 -13.82 -0.83 16.58
N ALA A 151 -13.19 -0.59 17.74
CA ALA A 151 -12.86 0.75 18.22
C ALA A 151 -11.83 1.45 17.32
N GLN A 152 -10.77 0.75 16.90
CA GLN A 152 -9.80 1.32 15.95
C GLN A 152 -10.45 1.65 14.61
N ARG A 153 -11.34 0.79 14.10
CA ARG A 153 -12.10 1.05 12.87
C ARG A 153 -12.99 2.29 12.99
N ALA A 154 -13.70 2.42 14.12
CA ALA A 154 -14.55 3.57 14.39
C ALA A 154 -13.73 4.86 14.40
N ASN A 155 -12.58 4.87 15.09
CA ASN A 155 -11.68 6.03 15.13
C ASN A 155 -11.22 6.45 13.74
N VAL A 156 -10.81 5.50 12.88
CA VAL A 156 -10.41 5.80 11.51
C VAL A 156 -11.54 6.46 10.72
N TYR A 157 -12.78 6.01 10.90
CA TYR A 157 -13.94 6.61 10.24
C TYR A 157 -14.29 7.99 10.78
N SER A 158 -14.17 8.21 12.09
CA SER A 158 -14.39 9.53 12.70
C SER A 158 -13.35 10.55 12.20
N SER A 159 -12.07 10.18 12.17
CA SER A 159 -11.01 11.05 11.61
C SER A 159 -11.26 11.38 10.14
N PHE A 160 -11.64 10.39 9.33
CA PHE A 160 -11.97 10.61 7.92
C PHE A 160 -13.16 11.56 7.71
N GLN A 161 -14.13 11.59 8.63
CA GLN A 161 -15.25 12.53 8.56
C GLN A 161 -14.86 13.96 8.95
N ALA A 162 -13.87 14.13 9.82
CA ALA A 162 -13.43 15.45 10.30
C ALA A 162 -12.45 16.15 9.33
N GLU A 163 -11.79 15.40 8.46
CA GLU A 163 -10.83 15.92 7.46
C GLU A 163 -11.48 16.39 6.14
N GLN A 164 -12.81 16.30 6.02
CA GLN A 164 -13.58 16.68 4.82
C GLN A 164 -14.54 17.83 5.11
#